data_AF-A0A7S7QKP0-F1
#
_entry.id   AF-A0A7S7QKP0-F1
#
_cell.length_a   1.000
_cell.length_b   1.000
_cell.length_c   1.000
_cell.angle_alpha   90.00
_cell.angle_beta   90.00
_cell.angle_gamma   90.00
#
_symmetry.space_group_name_H-M   'P 1'
#
loop_
_entity.id
_entity.type
_entity.pdbx_description
1 polymer ?
#
loop_
_entity_poly.entity_id
_entity_poly.type
_entity_poly.pdbx_seq_one_letter_code
_entity_poly.pdbx_strand_id
1 'polypeptide(L)'
;MKKEEVEAILDQGDLRPIENYLEAVATERRLPAVAIGMCLTRMEEAAPALRALLARAANGERLSDDEARLLFRGLYILGGARDTQVCKDLLRLLRRPEAELDDLLGDGLTQDMARIVAGVFDGDVEALLSVATDRSVDQFVRDQILSAAVFLTWNGSIERDRMRGLLERFYLEKLAEDQDQAWFAWQLAIALLGLRDLASLVRRAGDEGRIPDWLRERRSFEDMLAEAEQRPDDVARFEEIRLGYIGDVLEALQWSDYDDTTDQSFDDDFDAEWTPTEPVRNPLRHVGRNDPCPCGSGKKYKKCCLAGQG
;
A
#
# COMPACT_ATOMS: atom_id res chain seq x y z
N MET A 1 17.89 -11.34 8.66
CA MET A 1 19.28 -11.83 8.76
C MET A 1 20.13 -10.66 9.25
N LYS A 2 20.95 -10.82 10.31
CA LYS A 2 21.68 -9.67 10.88
C LYS A 2 22.83 -9.28 9.95
N LYS A 3 23.14 -7.97 9.89
CA LYS A 3 24.30 -7.38 9.19
C LYS A 3 25.61 -8.19 9.37
N GLU A 4 25.77 -8.76 10.57
CA GLU A 4 26.89 -9.60 11.02
C GLU A 4 27.10 -10.87 10.16
N GLU A 5 26.04 -11.49 9.63
CA GLU A 5 26.16 -12.70 8.79
C GLU A 5 26.58 -12.37 7.35
N VAL A 6 26.19 -11.20 6.84
CA VAL A 6 26.67 -10.69 5.55
C VAL A 6 28.14 -10.26 5.67
N GLU A 7 28.50 -9.58 6.76
CA GLU A 7 29.89 -9.20 7.07
C GLU A 7 30.80 -10.44 7.20
N ALA A 8 30.33 -11.53 7.81
CA ALA A 8 31.08 -12.78 7.91
C ALA A 8 31.33 -13.49 6.55
N ILE A 9 30.42 -13.34 5.58
CA ILE A 9 30.61 -13.88 4.21
C ILE A 9 31.60 -13.00 3.43
N LEU A 10 31.54 -11.68 3.60
CA LEU A 10 32.49 -10.75 3.01
C LEU A 10 33.92 -11.00 3.50
N ASP A 11 34.08 -11.32 4.79
CA ASP A 11 35.38 -11.62 5.41
C ASP A 11 36.02 -12.94 4.92
N GLN A 12 35.23 -13.86 4.35
CA GLN A 12 35.74 -15.15 3.84
C GLN A 12 36.37 -15.06 2.44
N GLY A 13 36.22 -13.93 1.73
CA GLY A 13 36.97 -13.63 0.50
C GLY A 13 36.58 -14.42 -0.76
N ASP A 14 35.61 -15.34 -0.71
CA ASP A 14 35.10 -16.08 -1.87
C ASP A 14 33.84 -15.41 -2.45
N LEU A 15 34.01 -14.17 -2.93
CA LEU A 15 32.92 -13.38 -3.51
C LEU A 15 32.67 -13.80 -4.95
N ARG A 16 31.49 -14.38 -5.19
CA ARG A 16 31.02 -14.70 -6.54
C ARG A 16 30.76 -13.41 -7.34
N PRO A 17 30.73 -13.48 -8.69
CA PRO A 17 30.29 -12.37 -9.53
C PRO A 17 28.91 -11.85 -9.10
N ILE A 18 28.64 -10.55 -9.27
CA ILE A 18 27.38 -9.93 -8.82
C ILE A 18 26.16 -10.56 -9.51
N GLU A 19 26.35 -11.03 -10.74
CA GLU A 19 25.36 -11.69 -11.57
C GLU A 19 24.78 -12.92 -10.89
N ASN A 20 25.58 -13.69 -10.15
CA ASN A 20 25.11 -14.87 -9.44
C ASN A 20 24.14 -14.51 -8.29
N TYR A 21 24.33 -13.36 -7.65
CA TYR A 21 23.43 -12.87 -6.61
C TYR A 21 22.16 -12.27 -7.23
N LEU A 22 22.28 -11.54 -8.34
CA LEU A 22 21.13 -11.05 -9.09
C LEU A 22 20.27 -12.22 -9.62
N GLU A 23 20.89 -13.29 -10.11
CA GLU A 23 20.22 -14.51 -10.53
C GLU A 23 19.48 -15.18 -9.36
N ALA A 24 20.09 -15.27 -8.18
CA ALA A 24 19.41 -15.77 -6.99
C ALA A 24 18.20 -14.89 -6.61
N VAL A 25 18.33 -13.57 -6.65
CA VAL A 25 17.22 -12.63 -6.43
C VAL A 25 16.09 -12.85 -7.43
N ALA A 26 16.42 -13.15 -8.69
CA ALA A 26 15.46 -13.39 -9.76
C ALA A 26 14.74 -14.75 -9.65
N THR A 27 15.47 -15.81 -9.29
CA THR A 27 15.02 -17.20 -9.51
C THR A 27 14.61 -17.92 -8.24
N GLU A 28 15.14 -17.54 -7.06
CA GLU A 28 14.79 -18.23 -5.81
C GLU A 28 13.33 -17.95 -5.41
N ARG A 29 12.60 -19.02 -5.07
CA ARG A 29 11.20 -18.92 -4.62
C ARG A 29 11.12 -18.20 -3.28
N ARG A 30 11.90 -18.68 -2.30
CA ARG A 30 12.07 -18.04 -0.99
C ARG A 30 12.88 -16.77 -1.11
N LEU A 31 12.75 -15.89 -0.13
CA LEU A 31 13.50 -14.63 -0.07
C LEU A 31 15.01 -14.89 0.15
N PRO A 32 15.88 -14.61 -0.85
CA PRO A 32 17.29 -14.98 -0.78
C PRO A 32 18.07 -13.92 0.01
N ALA A 33 18.03 -14.02 1.34
CA ALA A 33 18.55 -12.99 2.24
C ALA A 33 20.03 -12.62 1.99
N VAL A 34 20.87 -13.63 1.73
CA VAL A 34 22.30 -13.42 1.39
C VAL A 34 22.44 -12.67 0.07
N ALA A 35 21.71 -13.06 -0.97
CA ALA A 35 21.82 -12.43 -2.28
C ALA A 35 21.37 -10.97 -2.27
N ILE A 36 20.27 -10.67 -1.57
CA ILE A 36 19.78 -9.30 -1.35
C ILE A 36 20.82 -8.47 -0.58
N GLY A 37 21.36 -9.02 0.52
CA GLY A 37 22.41 -8.37 1.29
C GLY A 37 23.65 -8.04 0.44
N MET A 38 24.08 -9.00 -0.38
CA MET A 38 25.21 -8.82 -1.30
C MET A 38 24.94 -7.75 -2.36
N CYS A 39 23.73 -7.67 -2.92
CA CYS A 39 23.35 -6.62 -3.86
C CYS A 39 23.37 -5.23 -3.20
N LEU A 40 22.92 -5.12 -1.95
CA LEU A 40 22.94 -3.87 -1.18
C LEU A 40 24.36 -3.43 -0.83
N THR A 41 25.24 -4.36 -0.44
CA THR A 41 26.64 -4.02 -0.14
C THR A 41 27.43 -3.66 -1.40
N ARG A 42 27.15 -4.31 -2.53
CA ARG A 42 27.83 -4.10 -3.82
C ARG A 42 26.98 -3.32 -4.79
N MET A 43 26.36 -2.24 -4.31
CA MET A 43 25.34 -1.51 -5.06
C MET A 43 25.89 -0.89 -6.36
N GLU A 44 27.15 -0.49 -6.40
CA GLU A 44 27.79 0.01 -7.63
C GLU A 44 27.81 -1.04 -8.76
N GLU A 45 27.89 -2.33 -8.42
CA GLU A 45 27.91 -3.44 -9.37
C GLU A 45 26.49 -3.93 -9.70
N ALA A 46 25.59 -3.99 -8.70
CA ALA A 46 24.23 -4.50 -8.90
C ALA A 46 23.27 -3.47 -9.52
N ALA A 47 23.43 -2.17 -9.23
CA ALA A 47 22.49 -1.14 -9.66
C ALA A 47 22.33 -1.07 -11.18
N PRO A 48 23.39 -1.11 -12.02
CA PRO A 48 23.23 -1.03 -13.47
C PRO A 48 22.22 -2.03 -14.05
N ALA A 49 22.22 -3.28 -13.57
CA ALA A 49 21.29 -4.30 -14.02
C ALA A 49 19.86 -4.02 -13.56
N LEU A 50 19.67 -3.66 -12.29
CA LEU A 50 18.34 -3.33 -11.74
C LEU A 50 17.73 -2.08 -12.38
N ARG A 51 18.54 -1.04 -12.60
CA ARG A 51 18.14 0.20 -13.30
C ARG A 51 17.72 -0.10 -14.74
N ALA A 52 18.52 -0.89 -15.46
CA ALA A 52 18.21 -1.26 -16.84
C ALA A 52 16.91 -2.06 -16.94
N LEU A 53 16.68 -2.99 -16.01
CA LEU A 53 15.44 -3.77 -15.94
C LEU A 53 14.21 -2.89 -15.67
N LEU A 54 14.30 -1.97 -14.70
CA LEU A 54 13.24 -1.01 -14.43
C LEU A 54 12.96 -0.11 -15.64
N ALA A 55 13.99 0.38 -16.33
CA ALA A 55 13.82 1.19 -17.52
C ALA A 55 13.07 0.45 -18.64
N ARG A 56 13.38 -0.84 -18.85
CA ARG A 56 12.67 -1.75 -19.78
C ARG A 56 11.21 -1.94 -19.38
N ALA A 57 10.95 -2.23 -18.11
CA ALA A 57 9.58 -2.37 -17.59
C ALA A 57 8.77 -1.08 -17.78
N ALA A 58 9.36 0.07 -17.45
CA ALA A 58 8.75 1.38 -17.64
C ALA A 58 8.50 1.72 -19.12
N ASN A 59 9.25 1.12 -20.06
CA ASN A 59 9.01 1.21 -21.51
C ASN A 59 7.87 0.30 -22.00
N GLY A 60 7.31 -0.56 -21.14
CA GLY A 60 6.29 -1.53 -21.49
C GLY A 60 6.85 -2.78 -22.19
N GLU A 61 8.15 -3.07 -22.01
CA GLU A 61 8.70 -4.34 -22.45
C GLU A 61 8.15 -5.49 -21.60
N ARG A 62 7.79 -6.60 -22.25
CA ARG A 62 7.38 -7.81 -21.53
C ARG A 62 8.58 -8.42 -20.84
N LEU A 63 8.43 -8.70 -19.55
CA LEU A 63 9.42 -9.39 -18.74
C LEU A 63 9.09 -10.88 -18.63
N SER A 64 10.10 -11.72 -18.48
CA SER A 64 9.91 -13.10 -18.00
C SER A 64 9.51 -13.12 -16.53
N ASP A 65 9.05 -14.27 -16.02
CA ASP A 65 8.69 -14.42 -14.60
C ASP A 65 9.88 -14.14 -13.65
N ASP A 66 11.08 -14.56 -14.04
CA ASP A 66 12.31 -14.30 -13.27
C ASP A 66 12.69 -12.81 -13.33
N GLU A 67 12.52 -12.17 -14.50
CA GLU A 67 12.73 -10.73 -14.65
C GLU A 67 11.71 -9.91 -13.85
N ALA A 68 10.44 -10.31 -13.82
CA ALA A 68 9.40 -9.66 -13.02
C ALA A 68 9.70 -9.79 -11.53
N ARG A 69 10.14 -10.98 -11.06
CA ARG A 69 10.56 -11.18 -9.67
C ARG A 69 11.80 -10.37 -9.31
N LEU A 70 12.78 -10.30 -10.22
CA LEU A 70 13.97 -9.47 -10.05
C LEU A 70 13.61 -7.98 -10.00
N LEU A 71 12.69 -7.52 -10.84
CA LEU A 71 12.18 -6.16 -10.81
C LEU A 71 11.53 -5.87 -9.46
N PHE A 72 10.59 -6.71 -9.03
CA PHE A 72 9.87 -6.56 -7.77
C PHE A 72 10.84 -6.43 -6.58
N ARG A 73 11.72 -7.42 -6.37
CA ARG A 73 12.72 -7.39 -5.27
C ARG A 73 13.76 -6.29 -5.48
N GLY A 74 14.12 -6.02 -6.72
CA GLY A 74 15.05 -4.97 -7.12
C GLY A 74 14.58 -3.57 -6.75
N LEU A 75 13.27 -3.28 -6.83
CA LEU A 75 12.70 -2.01 -6.40
C LEU A 75 12.92 -1.76 -4.90
N TYR A 76 12.82 -2.79 -4.06
CA TYR A 76 13.13 -2.67 -2.63
C TYR A 76 14.62 -2.45 -2.38
N ILE A 77 15.49 -3.13 -3.14
CA ILE A 77 16.94 -2.93 -3.07
C ILE A 77 17.29 -1.48 -3.45
N LEU A 78 16.78 -1.00 -4.59
CA LEU A 78 17.01 0.37 -5.06
C LEU A 78 16.43 1.42 -4.09
N GLY A 79 15.23 1.19 -3.57
CA GLY A 79 14.58 2.06 -2.59
C GLY A 79 15.31 2.11 -1.25
N GLY A 80 15.74 0.97 -0.72
CA GLY A 80 16.55 0.88 0.50
C GLY A 80 17.94 1.48 0.35
N ALA A 81 18.57 1.30 -0.82
CA ALA A 81 19.85 1.92 -1.15
C ALA A 81 19.75 3.42 -1.48
N ARG A 82 18.53 3.97 -1.59
CA ARG A 82 18.23 5.35 -1.97
C ARG A 82 18.85 5.76 -3.31
N ASP A 83 18.73 4.87 -4.28
CA ASP A 83 19.25 5.09 -5.62
C ASP A 83 18.37 6.09 -6.39
N THR A 84 18.69 7.38 -6.32
CA THR A 84 17.84 8.42 -6.92
C THR A 84 17.84 8.42 -8.45
N GLN A 85 18.76 7.69 -9.10
CA GLN A 85 18.84 7.66 -10.57
C GLN A 85 17.61 7.00 -11.20
N VAL A 86 16.85 6.22 -10.43
CA VAL A 86 15.67 5.51 -10.95
C VAL A 86 14.36 6.28 -10.78
N CYS A 87 14.36 7.44 -10.12
CA CYS A 87 13.13 8.17 -9.79
C CYS A 87 12.21 8.31 -11.01
N LYS A 88 12.77 8.81 -12.12
CA LYS A 88 12.02 9.05 -13.36
C LYS A 88 11.47 7.77 -14.00
N ASP A 89 12.25 6.70 -13.99
CA ASP A 89 11.82 5.42 -14.55
C ASP A 89 10.75 4.75 -13.66
N LEU A 90 10.89 4.86 -12.33
CA LEU A 90 9.85 4.40 -11.39
C LEU A 90 8.54 5.18 -11.58
N LEU A 91 8.59 6.51 -11.61
CA LEU A 91 7.38 7.33 -11.83
C LEU A 91 6.75 7.06 -13.20
N ARG A 92 7.54 6.63 -14.19
CA ARG A 92 7.04 6.22 -15.51
C ARG A 92 6.43 4.82 -15.49
N LEU A 93 7.04 3.87 -14.78
CA LEU A 93 6.45 2.56 -14.51
C LEU A 93 5.10 2.71 -13.80
N LEU A 94 5.02 3.55 -12.77
CA LEU A 94 3.79 3.76 -12.01
C LEU A 94 2.65 4.42 -12.80
N ARG A 95 2.92 4.96 -14.00
CA ARG A 95 1.87 5.45 -14.93
C ARG A 95 1.36 4.38 -15.89
N ARG A 96 1.88 3.15 -15.82
CA ARG A 96 1.42 2.03 -16.66
C ARG A 96 -0.01 1.59 -16.27
N PRO A 97 -0.74 0.90 -17.16
CA PRO A 97 -2.07 0.39 -16.85
C PRO A 97 -2.10 -0.50 -15.61
N GLU A 98 -3.19 -0.43 -14.84
CA GLU A 98 -3.40 -1.20 -13.60
C GLU A 98 -3.08 -2.70 -13.76
N ALA A 99 -3.57 -3.34 -14.83
CA ALA A 99 -3.30 -4.75 -15.08
C ALA A 99 -1.80 -5.09 -15.24
N GLU A 100 -1.00 -4.18 -15.84
CA GLU A 100 0.45 -4.40 -15.95
C GLU A 100 1.15 -4.17 -14.60
N LEU A 101 0.65 -3.24 -13.79
CA LEU A 101 1.18 -3.01 -12.45
C LEU A 101 0.85 -4.17 -11.51
N ASP A 102 -0.35 -4.73 -11.61
CA ASP A 102 -0.77 -5.89 -10.83
C ASP A 102 0.11 -7.12 -11.14
N ASP A 103 0.35 -7.39 -12.43
CA ASP A 103 1.25 -8.47 -12.88
C ASP A 103 2.69 -8.31 -12.35
N LEU A 104 3.20 -7.07 -12.27
CA LEU A 104 4.60 -6.79 -11.92
C LEU A 104 4.83 -6.57 -10.42
N LEU A 105 3.87 -5.98 -9.73
CA LEU A 105 4.03 -5.46 -8.37
C LEU A 105 3.06 -6.11 -7.37
N GLY A 106 1.89 -6.55 -7.85
CA GLY A 106 0.79 -7.07 -7.03
C GLY A 106 0.55 -6.23 -5.78
N ASP A 107 0.39 -6.92 -4.64
CA ASP A 107 0.21 -6.29 -3.33
C ASP A 107 1.37 -5.35 -2.94
N GLY A 108 2.57 -5.54 -3.50
CA GLY A 108 3.71 -4.69 -3.20
C GLY A 108 3.49 -3.22 -3.54
N LEU A 109 2.61 -2.94 -4.52
CA LEU A 109 2.19 -1.59 -4.83
C LEU A 109 1.56 -0.91 -3.61
N THR A 110 0.64 -1.57 -2.91
CA THR A 110 -0.08 -0.97 -1.77
C THR A 110 0.65 -1.15 -0.44
N GLN A 111 1.61 -2.08 -0.37
CA GLN A 111 2.37 -2.40 0.83
C GLN A 111 3.48 -1.38 1.12
N ASP A 112 4.45 -1.18 0.21
CA ASP A 112 5.69 -0.42 0.49
C ASP A 112 6.01 0.66 -0.56
N MET A 113 5.20 0.85 -1.61
CA MET A 113 5.57 1.71 -2.73
C MET A 113 5.85 3.15 -2.30
N ALA A 114 5.08 3.71 -1.35
CA ALA A 114 5.35 5.03 -0.80
C ALA A 114 6.78 5.17 -0.23
N ARG A 115 7.30 4.11 0.41
CA ARG A 115 8.64 4.07 0.99
C ARG A 115 9.73 3.93 -0.06
N ILE A 116 9.47 3.13 -1.10
CA ILE A 116 10.35 2.99 -2.26
C ILE A 116 10.48 4.33 -2.98
N VAL A 117 9.34 4.97 -3.30
CA VAL A 117 9.29 6.30 -3.93
C VAL A 117 10.01 7.34 -3.09
N ALA A 118 9.79 7.37 -1.77
CA ALA A 118 10.50 8.27 -0.88
C ALA A 118 12.02 8.03 -0.90
N GLY A 119 12.45 6.76 -0.92
CA GLY A 119 13.87 6.39 -0.96
C GLY A 119 14.57 6.83 -2.24
N VAL A 120 13.90 6.70 -3.41
CA VAL A 120 14.50 7.04 -4.71
C VAL A 120 14.20 8.48 -5.17
N PHE A 121 13.55 9.30 -4.36
CA PHE A 121 13.17 10.66 -4.75
C PHE A 121 14.40 11.51 -5.12
N ASP A 122 14.42 12.08 -6.33
CA ASP A 122 15.55 12.82 -6.89
C ASP A 122 15.47 14.35 -6.71
N GLY A 123 14.41 14.83 -6.06
CA GLY A 123 14.14 16.26 -5.87
C GLY A 123 13.19 16.87 -6.90
N ASP A 124 12.76 16.13 -7.93
CA ASP A 124 11.78 16.62 -8.91
C ASP A 124 10.35 16.54 -8.35
N VAL A 125 10.01 17.55 -7.53
CA VAL A 125 8.69 17.67 -6.88
C VAL A 125 7.56 17.70 -7.91
N GLU A 126 7.75 18.37 -9.03
CA GLU A 126 6.70 18.49 -10.05
C GLU A 126 6.44 17.17 -10.75
N ALA A 127 7.49 16.41 -11.08
CA ALA A 127 7.34 15.08 -11.65
C ALA A 127 6.59 14.14 -10.69
N LEU A 128 6.90 14.19 -9.39
CA LEU A 128 6.23 13.40 -8.36
C LEU A 128 4.76 13.80 -8.22
N LEU A 129 4.48 15.08 -7.95
CA LEU A 129 3.12 15.57 -7.70
C LEU A 129 2.22 15.45 -8.93
N SER A 130 2.78 15.52 -10.15
CA SER A 130 1.99 15.31 -11.36
C SER A 130 1.37 13.91 -11.43
N VAL A 131 2.02 12.87 -10.89
CA VAL A 131 1.42 11.52 -10.81
C VAL A 131 0.20 11.54 -9.88
N ALA A 132 0.35 12.12 -8.68
CA ALA A 132 -0.71 12.18 -7.68
C ALA A 132 -2.00 12.88 -8.17
N THR A 133 -1.85 13.84 -9.08
CA THR A 133 -2.97 14.65 -9.60
C THR A 133 -3.51 14.21 -10.95
N ASP A 134 -2.84 13.28 -11.64
CA ASP A 134 -3.28 12.79 -12.94
C ASP A 134 -4.39 11.75 -12.76
N ARG A 135 -5.63 12.12 -13.07
CA ARG A 135 -6.81 11.27 -12.95
C ARG A 135 -6.79 10.03 -13.85
N SER A 136 -5.87 9.95 -14.81
CA SER A 136 -5.69 8.73 -15.63
C SER A 136 -4.81 7.68 -14.97
N VAL A 137 -4.07 8.06 -13.90
CA VAL A 137 -3.26 7.15 -13.11
C VAL A 137 -4.13 6.40 -12.11
N ASP A 138 -3.82 5.13 -11.91
CA ASP A 138 -4.48 4.27 -10.93
C ASP A 138 -4.57 4.92 -9.54
N GLN A 139 -5.70 4.71 -8.86
CA GLN A 139 -6.00 5.35 -7.57
C GLN A 139 -5.06 4.90 -6.45
N PHE A 140 -4.61 3.64 -6.46
CA PHE A 140 -3.67 3.13 -5.46
C PHE A 140 -2.27 3.67 -5.71
N VAL A 141 -1.84 3.80 -6.97
CA VAL A 141 -0.60 4.53 -7.29
C VAL A 141 -0.66 5.96 -6.75
N ARG A 142 -1.74 6.69 -7.02
CA ARG A 142 -1.89 8.08 -6.58
C ARG A 142 -1.86 8.22 -5.06
N ASP A 143 -2.49 7.29 -4.36
CA ASP A 143 -2.41 7.16 -2.89
C ASP A 143 -0.97 6.99 -2.40
N GLN A 144 -0.21 6.09 -3.01
CA GLN A 144 1.18 5.83 -2.64
C GLN A 144 2.10 7.01 -2.93
N ILE A 145 1.92 7.68 -4.07
CA ILE A 145 2.67 8.90 -4.42
C ILE A 145 2.36 10.04 -3.46
N LEU A 146 1.07 10.27 -3.15
CA LEU A 146 0.69 11.28 -2.17
C LEU A 146 1.30 10.96 -0.82
N SER A 147 1.21 9.72 -0.35
CA SER A 147 1.78 9.27 0.92
C SER A 147 3.31 9.46 0.99
N ALA A 148 4.03 9.15 -0.09
CA ALA A 148 5.47 9.46 -0.20
C ALA A 148 5.72 10.96 -0.09
N ALA A 149 4.94 11.78 -0.82
CA ALA A 149 5.04 13.23 -0.76
C ALA A 149 4.74 13.79 0.64
N VAL A 150 3.86 13.16 1.43
CA VAL A 150 3.62 13.55 2.83
C VAL A 150 4.91 13.39 3.65
N PHE A 151 5.54 12.21 3.59
CA PHE A 151 6.77 11.95 4.33
C PHE A 151 7.93 12.85 3.88
N LEU A 152 8.06 13.06 2.57
CA LEU A 152 9.05 13.98 2.00
C LEU A 152 8.79 15.45 2.36
N THR A 153 7.52 15.85 2.55
CA THR A 153 7.19 17.18 3.06
C THR A 153 7.56 17.30 4.54
N TRP A 154 7.26 16.28 5.33
CA TRP A 154 7.57 16.25 6.76
C TRP A 154 9.07 16.32 7.02
N ASN A 155 9.88 15.59 6.26
CA ASN A 155 11.34 15.60 6.41
C ASN A 155 12.06 16.80 5.76
N GLY A 156 11.30 17.72 5.14
CA GLY A 156 11.82 18.95 4.54
C GLY A 156 12.31 18.84 3.08
N SER A 157 12.17 17.68 2.43
CA SER A 157 12.52 17.50 1.01
C SER A 157 11.50 18.15 0.06
N ILE A 158 10.25 18.33 0.50
CA ILE A 158 9.21 19.09 -0.20
C ILE A 158 8.80 20.27 0.67
N GLU A 159 8.69 21.45 0.07
CA GLU A 159 8.24 22.65 0.78
C GLU A 159 6.81 22.48 1.30
N ARG A 160 6.61 22.78 2.59
CA ARG A 160 5.32 22.67 3.26
C ARG A 160 4.22 23.48 2.58
N ASP A 161 4.52 24.70 2.15
CA ASP A 161 3.54 25.58 1.46
C ASP A 161 3.15 25.03 0.09
N ARG A 162 4.09 24.36 -0.61
CA ARG A 162 3.81 23.68 -1.87
C ARG A 162 2.82 22.55 -1.67
N MET A 163 3.04 21.70 -0.66
CA MET A 163 2.15 20.60 -0.33
C MET A 163 0.78 21.09 0.14
N ARG A 164 0.74 22.10 1.02
CA ARG A 164 -0.52 22.75 1.46
C ARG A 164 -1.33 23.25 0.27
N GLY A 165 -0.70 23.98 -0.65
CA GLY A 165 -1.36 24.52 -1.85
C GLY A 165 -1.88 23.41 -2.78
N LEU A 166 -1.15 22.29 -2.91
CA LEU A 166 -1.63 21.13 -3.65
C LEU A 166 -2.90 20.54 -3.02
N LEU A 167 -2.91 20.32 -1.70
CA LEU A 167 -4.06 19.71 -1.00
C LEU A 167 -5.30 20.60 -1.09
N GLU A 168 -5.13 21.93 -1.04
CA GLU A 168 -6.22 22.88 -1.25
C GLU A 168 -6.78 22.78 -2.68
N ARG A 169 -5.90 22.81 -3.71
CA ARG A 169 -6.32 22.62 -5.11
C ARG A 169 -6.96 21.25 -5.36
N PHE A 170 -6.44 20.19 -4.74
CA PHE A 170 -6.96 18.83 -4.87
C PHE A 170 -8.46 18.77 -4.55
N TYR A 171 -8.86 19.47 -3.47
CA TYR A 171 -10.26 19.60 -3.10
C TYR A 171 -11.06 20.52 -4.04
N LEU A 172 -10.55 21.72 -4.32
CA LEU A 172 -11.26 22.75 -5.08
C LEU A 172 -11.47 22.38 -6.55
N GLU A 173 -10.46 21.77 -7.17
CA GLU A 173 -10.45 21.40 -8.59
C GLU A 173 -10.94 19.96 -8.84
N LYS A 174 -11.30 19.24 -7.76
CA LYS A 174 -11.77 17.85 -7.80
C LYS A 174 -10.81 16.95 -8.60
N LEU A 175 -9.57 16.86 -8.12
CA LEU A 175 -8.49 16.09 -8.78
C LEU A 175 -8.62 14.57 -8.60
N ALA A 176 -9.70 14.09 -7.97
CA ALA A 176 -10.05 12.68 -7.84
C ALA A 176 -11.57 12.51 -7.96
N GLU A 177 -12.02 11.36 -8.44
CA GLU A 177 -13.45 11.01 -8.40
C GLU A 177 -13.92 10.84 -6.96
N ASP A 178 -15.24 10.90 -6.74
CA ASP A 178 -15.77 10.61 -5.41
C ASP A 178 -15.51 9.13 -5.08
N GLN A 179 -15.15 8.83 -3.82
CA GLN A 179 -14.77 7.49 -3.34
C GLN A 179 -13.45 6.94 -3.89
N ASP A 180 -12.69 7.74 -4.65
CA ASP A 180 -11.34 7.39 -5.10
C ASP A 180 -10.37 7.27 -3.92
N GLN A 181 -9.51 6.24 -3.95
CA GLN A 181 -8.52 5.97 -2.91
C GLN A 181 -7.59 7.17 -2.63
N ALA A 182 -7.33 8.04 -3.62
CA ALA A 182 -6.50 9.22 -3.42
C ALA A 182 -7.07 10.22 -2.39
N TRP A 183 -8.38 10.20 -2.12
CA TRP A 183 -8.97 10.98 -1.01
C TRP A 183 -8.49 10.52 0.36
N PHE A 184 -8.13 9.25 0.51
CA PHE A 184 -7.54 8.73 1.74
C PHE A 184 -6.18 9.38 2.00
N ALA A 185 -5.25 9.27 1.06
CA ALA A 185 -3.94 9.89 1.16
C ALA A 185 -4.03 11.41 1.31
N TRP A 186 -5.01 12.06 0.67
CA TRP A 186 -5.27 13.50 0.86
C TRP A 186 -5.67 13.84 2.30
N GLN A 187 -6.59 13.09 2.91
CA GLN A 187 -6.97 13.29 4.31
C GLN A 187 -5.78 13.01 5.25
N LEU A 188 -5.06 11.91 4.98
CA LEU A 188 -3.88 11.50 5.73
C LEU A 188 -2.79 12.58 5.69
N ALA A 189 -2.55 13.18 4.52
CA ALA A 189 -1.61 14.28 4.36
C ALA A 189 -1.93 15.48 5.24
N ILE A 190 -3.20 15.90 5.28
CA ILE A 190 -3.65 17.01 6.11
C ILE A 190 -3.43 16.70 7.60
N ALA A 191 -3.75 15.48 8.02
CA ALA A 191 -3.59 15.05 9.41
C ALA A 191 -2.12 14.98 9.82
N LEU A 192 -1.30 14.19 9.11
CA LEU A 192 0.08 13.91 9.48
C LEU A 192 0.97 15.14 9.43
N LEU A 193 0.67 16.08 8.53
CA LEU A 193 1.40 17.34 8.43
C LEU A 193 0.90 18.39 9.43
N GLY A 194 -0.19 18.17 10.16
CA GLY A 194 -0.67 19.20 11.10
C GLY A 194 -1.33 20.40 10.41
N LEU A 195 -1.97 20.22 9.25
CA LEU A 195 -2.56 21.31 8.46
C LEU A 195 -3.98 21.65 8.95
N ARG A 196 -4.07 22.16 10.18
CA ARG A 196 -5.32 22.46 10.89
C ARG A 196 -6.27 23.37 10.12
N ASP A 197 -5.74 24.31 9.36
CA ASP A 197 -6.50 25.24 8.54
C ASP A 197 -7.29 24.53 7.42
N LEU A 198 -6.82 23.38 6.93
CA LEU A 198 -7.51 22.56 5.93
C LEU A 198 -8.50 21.55 6.54
N ALA A 199 -8.57 21.39 7.87
CA ALA A 199 -9.45 20.41 8.51
C ALA A 199 -10.95 20.60 8.17
N SER A 200 -11.36 21.84 7.91
CA SER A 200 -12.73 22.12 7.45
C SER A 200 -13.03 21.53 6.07
N LEU A 201 -12.02 21.46 5.19
CA LEU A 201 -12.15 20.81 3.88
C LEU A 201 -12.37 19.31 4.05
N VAL A 202 -11.66 18.68 4.99
CA VAL A 202 -11.80 17.24 5.25
C VAL A 202 -13.22 16.89 5.69
N ARG A 203 -13.79 17.68 6.61
CA ARG A 203 -15.18 17.50 7.04
C ARG A 203 -16.16 17.65 5.87
N ARG A 204 -16.01 18.71 5.07
CA ARG A 204 -16.86 18.92 3.87
C ARG A 204 -16.72 17.78 2.86
N ALA A 205 -15.50 17.31 2.59
CA ALA A 205 -15.27 16.18 1.69
C ALA A 205 -15.95 14.91 2.20
N GLY A 206 -15.98 14.68 3.52
CA GLY A 206 -16.73 13.59 4.14
C GLY A 206 -18.26 13.74 4.03
N ASP A 207 -18.78 14.95 4.25
CA ASP A 207 -20.22 15.26 4.12
C ASP A 207 -20.70 15.16 2.67
N GLU A 208 -19.83 15.50 1.72
CA GLU A 208 -20.08 15.41 0.28
C GLU A 208 -19.90 13.98 -0.27
N GLY A 209 -19.50 13.02 0.56
CA GLY A 209 -19.29 11.63 0.14
C GLY A 209 -18.10 11.44 -0.80
N ARG A 210 -17.05 12.26 -0.69
CA ARG A 210 -15.82 12.10 -1.48
C ARG A 210 -14.87 11.07 -0.88
N ILE A 211 -14.83 10.98 0.45
CA ILE A 211 -13.92 10.08 1.18
C ILE A 211 -14.57 8.69 1.28
N PRO A 212 -13.82 7.57 1.06
CA PRO A 212 -14.38 6.23 1.15
C PRO A 212 -15.02 5.93 2.51
N ASP A 213 -16.17 5.26 2.52
CA ASP A 213 -16.94 5.07 3.76
C ASP A 213 -16.26 4.14 4.77
N TRP A 214 -15.53 3.11 4.32
CA TRP A 214 -14.77 2.19 5.19
C TRP A 214 -13.59 2.87 5.92
N LEU A 215 -13.26 4.11 5.53
CA LEU A 215 -12.15 4.87 6.10
C LEU A 215 -12.53 5.73 7.31
N ARG A 216 -13.82 5.88 7.62
CA ARG A 216 -14.26 6.67 8.79
C ARG A 216 -13.87 6.03 10.13
N GLU A 217 -13.47 4.76 10.17
CA GLU A 217 -13.47 3.94 11.39
C GLU A 217 -12.10 3.47 11.92
N ARG A 218 -10.97 3.60 11.20
CA ARG A 218 -9.69 2.94 11.62
C ARG A 218 -8.75 3.77 12.53
N ARG A 219 -8.76 5.11 12.43
CA ARG A 219 -8.18 6.09 13.38
C ARG A 219 -8.85 7.42 13.06
N SER A 220 -9.32 8.17 14.06
CA SER A 220 -10.02 9.41 13.72
C SER A 220 -9.02 10.42 13.15
N PHE A 221 -9.38 11.07 12.05
CA PHE A 221 -8.60 12.16 11.44
C PHE A 221 -8.18 13.20 12.49
N GLU A 222 -9.05 13.51 13.45
CA GLU A 222 -8.79 14.48 14.51
C GLU A 222 -7.72 14.01 15.50
N ASP A 223 -7.64 12.71 15.82
CA ASP A 223 -6.58 12.16 16.68
C ASP A 223 -5.22 12.30 16.00
N MET A 224 -5.12 11.87 14.73
CA MET A 224 -3.87 11.99 13.96
C MET A 224 -3.42 13.45 13.82
N LEU A 225 -4.37 14.36 13.58
CA LEU A 225 -4.09 15.79 13.47
C LEU A 225 -3.64 16.38 14.81
N ALA A 226 -4.30 16.02 15.91
CA ALA A 226 -3.90 16.46 17.25
C ALA A 226 -2.52 15.91 17.65
N GLU A 227 -2.21 14.66 17.29
CA GLU A 227 -0.89 14.07 17.50
C GLU A 227 0.20 14.79 16.69
N ALA A 228 -0.08 15.14 15.44
CA ALA A 228 0.86 15.91 14.61
C ALA A 228 1.13 17.32 15.18
N GLU A 229 0.13 17.96 15.78
CA GLU A 229 0.30 19.25 16.47
C GLU A 229 1.12 19.13 17.76
N GLN A 230 0.97 18.02 18.50
CA GLN A 230 1.69 17.78 19.75
C GLN A 230 3.12 17.30 19.54
N ARG A 231 3.35 16.49 18.51
CA ARG A 231 4.63 15.83 18.19
C ARG A 231 5.04 16.07 16.73
N PRO A 232 5.20 17.34 16.29
CA PRO A 232 5.43 17.66 14.88
C PRO A 232 6.68 17.01 14.30
N ASP A 233 7.74 16.85 15.09
CA ASP A 233 9.03 16.30 14.65
C ASP A 233 9.21 14.80 14.95
N ASP A 234 8.14 14.11 15.39
CA ASP A 234 8.22 12.70 15.74
C ASP A 234 7.95 11.79 14.54
N VAL A 235 9.00 11.10 14.08
CA VAL A 235 8.95 10.15 12.96
C VAL A 235 8.09 8.93 13.25
N ALA A 236 7.92 8.54 14.52
CA ALA A 236 7.19 7.34 14.90
C ALA A 236 5.73 7.39 14.41
N ARG A 237 5.15 8.59 14.29
CA ARG A 237 3.80 8.80 13.72
C ARG A 237 3.68 8.32 12.27
N PHE A 238 4.76 8.39 11.51
CA PHE A 238 4.83 7.89 10.13
C PHE A 238 5.15 6.41 10.11
N GLU A 239 6.07 5.95 10.96
CA GLU A 239 6.48 4.53 11.03
C GLU A 239 5.33 3.62 11.46
N GLU A 240 4.46 4.06 12.39
CA GLU A 240 3.26 3.34 12.85
C GLU A 240 2.29 2.99 11.72
N ILE A 241 2.30 3.77 10.64
CA ILE A 241 1.46 3.57 9.44
C ILE A 241 2.32 3.21 8.22
N ARG A 242 3.55 2.73 8.47
CA ARG A 242 4.49 2.25 7.43
C ARG A 242 4.92 3.30 6.40
N LEU A 243 4.95 4.58 6.78
CA LEU A 243 5.58 5.63 5.99
C LEU A 243 6.99 5.92 6.48
N GLY A 244 7.90 6.17 5.55
CA GLY A 244 9.30 6.46 5.84
C GLY A 244 10.25 5.84 4.83
N TYR A 245 11.54 5.88 5.14
CA TYR A 245 12.53 5.16 4.34
C TYR A 245 12.49 3.65 4.64
N ILE A 246 12.95 2.85 3.70
CA ILE A 246 13.24 1.43 3.95
C ILE A 246 14.59 1.37 4.67
N GLY A 247 14.57 1.07 5.97
CA GLY A 247 15.78 0.89 6.78
C GLY A 247 16.36 -0.52 6.69
N ASP A 248 15.49 -1.53 6.59
CA ASP A 248 15.84 -2.94 6.39
C ASP A 248 15.02 -3.49 5.22
N VAL A 249 15.71 -3.83 4.13
CA VAL A 249 15.10 -4.36 2.90
C VAL A 249 14.57 -5.78 3.11
N LEU A 250 15.21 -6.58 3.97
CA LEU A 250 14.77 -7.95 4.23
C LEU A 250 13.50 -7.95 5.07
N GLU A 251 13.42 -7.08 6.07
CA GLU A 251 12.18 -6.87 6.85
C GLU A 251 11.05 -6.39 5.93
N ALA A 252 11.32 -5.39 5.08
CA ALA A 252 10.32 -4.86 4.15
C ALA A 252 9.83 -5.91 3.14
N LEU A 253 10.66 -6.89 2.76
CA LEU A 253 10.28 -7.97 1.84
C LEU A 253 9.72 -9.21 2.54
N GLN A 254 9.76 -9.30 3.87
CA GLN A 254 9.41 -10.53 4.60
C GLN A 254 7.96 -10.96 4.35
N TRP A 255 7.04 -10.00 4.17
CA TRP A 255 5.66 -10.30 3.84
C TRP A 255 5.51 -11.01 2.48
N SER A 256 6.46 -10.86 1.55
CA SER A 256 6.43 -11.57 0.26
C SER A 256 6.96 -13.01 0.34
N ASP A 257 7.55 -13.41 1.47
CA ASP A 257 8.19 -14.71 1.68
C ASP A 257 7.17 -15.76 2.19
N TYR A 258 6.00 -15.84 1.57
CA TYR A 258 4.99 -16.85 1.89
C TYR A 258 5.40 -18.23 1.35
N ASP A 259 5.28 -19.26 2.21
CA ASP A 259 5.46 -20.65 1.80
C ASP A 259 4.09 -21.25 1.48
N ASP A 260 3.80 -21.35 0.20
CA ASP A 260 2.62 -22.03 -0.36
C ASP A 260 2.51 -23.51 0.10
N THR A 261 3.59 -24.11 0.62
CA THR A 261 3.56 -25.47 1.18
C THR A 261 3.14 -25.53 2.65
N THR A 262 3.14 -24.39 3.36
CA THR A 262 2.60 -24.29 4.72
C THR A 262 1.10 -23.99 4.74
N ASP A 263 0.49 -23.81 3.58
CA ASP A 263 -0.96 -23.61 3.43
C ASP A 263 -1.69 -24.85 2.87
N GLN A 264 -1.23 -26.04 3.25
CA GLN A 264 -2.10 -27.22 3.35
C GLN A 264 -2.68 -27.36 4.76
N SER A 265 -2.70 -26.28 5.56
CA SER A 265 -3.29 -26.28 6.91
C SER A 265 -4.26 -25.15 7.22
N PHE A 266 -4.61 -24.25 6.28
CA PHE A 266 -5.82 -23.41 6.42
C PHE A 266 -7.00 -23.84 5.52
N ASP A 267 -6.87 -24.96 4.80
CA ASP A 267 -8.02 -25.68 4.22
C ASP A 267 -8.48 -26.88 5.07
N ASP A 268 -7.74 -27.29 6.11
CA ASP A 268 -8.05 -28.48 6.94
C ASP A 268 -8.30 -28.20 8.44
N ASP A 269 -8.28 -26.93 8.90
CA ASP A 269 -8.61 -26.56 10.29
C ASP A 269 -9.78 -25.56 10.41
N PHE A 270 -10.55 -25.39 9.33
CA PHE A 270 -11.91 -24.85 9.37
C PHE A 270 -12.97 -25.98 9.38
N ASP A 271 -12.60 -27.18 9.85
CA ASP A 271 -13.50 -28.35 9.95
C ASP A 271 -13.50 -29.01 11.34
N ALA A 272 -13.16 -28.24 12.39
CA ALA A 272 -13.27 -28.68 13.79
C ALA A 272 -14.02 -27.66 14.68
N GLU A 273 -15.28 -27.38 14.31
CA GLU A 273 -16.45 -27.11 15.19
C GLU A 273 -17.56 -26.27 14.51
N TRP A 274 -17.55 -26.10 13.19
CA TRP A 274 -18.80 -25.76 12.50
C TRP A 274 -19.60 -27.04 12.25
N THR A 275 -20.41 -27.44 13.23
CA THR A 275 -21.53 -28.35 12.90
C THR A 275 -22.38 -27.61 11.86
N PRO A 276 -22.62 -28.19 10.66
CA PRO A 276 -23.54 -27.59 9.72
C PRO A 276 -24.90 -27.56 10.43
N THR A 277 -25.28 -26.40 10.93
CA THR A 277 -26.65 -26.21 11.40
C THR A 277 -27.49 -26.32 10.15
N GLU A 278 -28.42 -27.28 10.13
CA GLU A 278 -29.35 -27.43 9.02
C GLU A 278 -29.88 -26.04 8.65
N PRO A 279 -29.89 -25.66 7.36
CA PRO A 279 -30.32 -24.34 6.96
C PRO A 279 -31.68 -24.07 7.60
N VAL A 280 -31.77 -22.97 8.37
CA VAL A 280 -32.95 -22.65 9.17
C VAL A 280 -34.16 -22.62 8.25
N ARG A 281 -34.90 -23.73 8.22
CA ARG A 281 -36.09 -23.85 7.39
C ARG A 281 -37.15 -23.00 8.07
N ASN A 282 -37.41 -21.82 7.52
CA ASN A 282 -38.52 -21.00 7.99
C ASN A 282 -39.83 -21.82 7.88
N PRO A 283 -40.38 -22.31 9.02
CA PRO A 283 -41.53 -23.19 8.98
C PRO A 283 -42.77 -22.43 8.53
N LEU A 284 -42.74 -21.09 8.52
CA LEU A 284 -43.83 -20.20 8.14
C LEU A 284 -43.65 -19.60 6.74
N ARG A 285 -42.78 -20.16 5.89
CA ARG A 285 -42.57 -19.68 4.50
C ARG A 285 -43.84 -19.59 3.65
N HIS A 286 -44.88 -20.34 4.04
CA HIS A 286 -46.16 -20.42 3.36
C HIS A 286 -47.22 -19.47 3.95
N VAL A 287 -46.90 -18.75 5.03
CA VAL A 287 -47.81 -17.80 5.68
C VAL A 287 -47.56 -16.42 5.10
N GLY A 288 -48.53 -15.92 4.34
CA GLY A 288 -48.49 -14.57 3.78
C GLY A 288 -48.63 -13.50 4.86
N ARG A 289 -48.02 -12.34 4.62
CA ARG A 289 -48.01 -11.18 5.55
C ARG A 289 -49.42 -10.77 6.05
N ASN A 290 -50.47 -11.02 5.27
CA ASN A 290 -51.86 -10.68 5.62
C ASN A 290 -52.70 -11.86 6.14
N ASP A 291 -52.14 -13.08 6.19
CA ASP A 291 -52.86 -14.29 6.58
C ASP A 291 -53.11 -14.33 8.10
N PRO A 292 -54.10 -15.10 8.58
CA PRO A 292 -54.29 -15.35 10.01
C PRO A 292 -52.99 -15.87 10.65
N CYS A 293 -52.61 -15.29 11.78
CA CYS A 293 -51.35 -15.59 12.43
C CYS A 293 -51.38 -17.02 13.00
N PRO A 294 -50.40 -17.88 12.66
CA PRO A 294 -50.38 -19.28 13.09
C PRO A 294 -50.18 -19.47 14.61
N CYS A 295 -49.87 -18.40 15.35
CA CYS A 295 -49.80 -18.43 16.82
C CYS A 295 -51.17 -18.47 17.52
N GLY A 296 -52.28 -18.50 16.77
CA GLY A 296 -53.65 -18.62 17.32
C GLY A 296 -54.25 -17.31 17.86
N SER A 297 -53.60 -16.16 17.64
CA SER A 297 -54.06 -14.87 18.17
C SER A 297 -55.30 -14.28 17.48
N GLY A 298 -55.75 -14.88 16.37
CA GLY A 298 -56.84 -14.35 15.54
C GLY A 298 -56.49 -13.08 14.73
N LYS A 299 -55.27 -12.54 14.87
CA LYS A 299 -54.79 -11.35 14.16
C LYS A 299 -54.07 -11.72 12.86
N LYS A 300 -53.91 -10.77 11.93
CA LYS A 300 -53.07 -10.94 10.72
C LYS A 300 -51.59 -11.04 11.10
N TYR A 301 -50.82 -11.90 10.42
CA TYR A 301 -49.42 -12.18 10.73
C TYR A 301 -48.55 -10.92 10.88
N LYS A 302 -48.72 -9.93 9.98
CA LYS A 302 -48.00 -8.64 10.04
C LYS A 302 -48.27 -7.76 11.25
N LYS A 303 -49.39 -7.95 11.93
CA LYS A 303 -49.79 -7.15 13.10
C LYS A 303 -49.60 -7.93 14.41
N CYS A 304 -48.94 -9.08 14.34
CA CYS A 304 -48.70 -9.96 15.47
C CYS A 304 -47.22 -10.36 15.46
N CYS A 305 -46.89 -11.62 15.17
CA CYS A 305 -45.53 -12.14 15.29
C CYS A 305 -44.49 -11.44 14.39
N LEU A 306 -44.88 -10.86 13.26
CA LEU A 306 -43.95 -10.11 12.40
C LEU A 306 -43.68 -8.67 12.90
N ALA A 307 -44.57 -8.11 13.72
CA ALA A 307 -44.41 -6.75 14.25
C ALA A 307 -43.54 -6.71 15.52
N GLY A 308 -43.25 -7.85 16.14
CA GLY A 308 -42.44 -7.96 17.37
C GLY A 308 -40.96 -8.27 17.13
N GLN A 309 -40.47 -8.18 15.89
CA GLN A 309 -39.07 -8.43 15.51
C GLN A 309 -38.33 -7.12 15.15
N GLY A 310 -38.60 -6.04 15.90
CA GLY A 310 -37.90 -4.75 15.78
C GLY A 310 -37.17 -4.44 17.07
#